data_AF-A0A8C3JXB2-F1
#
_entry.id   AF-A0A8C3JXB2-F1
#
_cell.length_a   1.000
_cell.length_b   1.000
_cell.length_c   1.000
_cell.angle_alpha   90.00
_cell.angle_beta   90.00
_cell.angle_gamma   90.00
#
_symmetry.space_group_name_H-M   'P 1'
#
loop_
_entity.id
_entity.type
_entity.pdbx_description
1 polymer ?
#
loop_
_entity_poly.entity_id
_entity_poly.type
_entity_poly.pdbx_seq_one_letter_code
_entity_poly.pdbx_strand_id
1 'polypeptide(L)'
;FTGWNVPILWGWQWEGGREEGRDTLAQCAPVPALLNPLGTQLVFPCGANAMASNSFLVAKQPPRHKCGNQRSCPQNYFAFKITSGAANVVGPSICFEDKIIMSSVKNNIGRGLNIMLVNGTNGKLLKTGIFDMYSGDINKLDAFLQEIKVGTIVLVASYDDPATKMNAKVQAHFERLGSSHVRKLGFRDNWVFLGAKGMKNKSPFEEHIKNDRKTNKYDGWPEMLEMEGCTPRKMD
;
A
#
# COMPACT_ATOMS: atom_id res chain seq x y z
N PHE A 1 -25.90 -35.70 46.86
CA PHE A 1 -27.00 -35.00 46.17
C PHE A 1 -26.60 -33.54 46.07
N THR A 2 -26.54 -32.82 44.97
CA THR A 2 -26.83 -32.94 43.53
C THR A 2 -26.28 -31.59 43.01
N GLY A 3 -25.37 -31.49 42.04
CA GLY A 3 -25.56 -31.83 40.64
C GLY A 3 -25.61 -30.55 39.79
N TRP A 4 -25.26 -30.69 38.50
CA TRP A 4 -25.66 -29.84 37.36
C TRP A 4 -24.89 -28.52 37.18
N ASN A 5 -24.02 -28.41 36.17
CA ASN A 5 -24.25 -28.20 34.73
C ASN A 5 -24.37 -26.71 34.31
N VAL A 6 -23.64 -26.39 33.23
CA VAL A 6 -23.45 -25.14 32.46
C VAL A 6 -24.79 -24.47 32.04
N PRO A 7 -24.87 -23.15 31.70
CA PRO A 7 -24.65 -22.76 30.29
C PRO A 7 -24.07 -21.35 30.01
N ILE A 8 -23.33 -21.30 28.91
CA ILE A 8 -23.13 -20.19 27.97
C ILE A 8 -24.48 -19.52 27.65
N LEU A 9 -24.61 -18.18 27.55
CA LEU A 9 -25.50 -17.58 26.54
C LEU A 9 -25.06 -16.18 26.09
N TRP A 10 -25.06 -16.06 24.77
CA TRP A 10 -24.75 -14.92 23.93
C TRP A 10 -25.90 -13.91 23.91
N GLY A 11 -25.58 -12.66 23.53
CA GLY A 11 -26.56 -11.83 22.82
C GLY A 11 -26.39 -10.33 23.06
N TRP A 12 -25.72 -9.64 22.15
CA TRP A 12 -26.16 -8.28 21.81
C TRP A 12 -27.21 -8.46 20.71
N GLN A 13 -28.46 -8.14 21.01
CA GLN A 13 -29.53 -8.13 20.01
C GLN A 13 -29.58 -6.74 19.40
N TRP A 14 -29.28 -6.66 18.10
CA TRP A 14 -29.62 -5.52 17.26
C TRP A 14 -31.15 -5.48 17.12
N GLU A 15 -31.81 -4.45 17.66
CA GLU A 15 -33.14 -4.08 17.18
C GLU A 15 -32.97 -2.98 16.14
N GLY A 16 -33.32 -3.34 14.91
CA GLY A 16 -33.10 -2.54 13.70
C GLY A 16 -33.83 -1.20 13.73
N GLY A 17 -33.20 -0.22 13.07
CA GLY A 17 -33.83 1.04 12.74
C GLY A 17 -34.89 0.88 11.65
N ARG A 18 -35.93 1.71 11.72
CA ARG A 18 -36.75 2.11 10.59
C ARG A 18 -36.61 3.62 10.42
N GLU A 19 -36.29 4.04 9.20
CA GLU A 19 -36.14 5.43 8.79
C GLU A 19 -37.45 6.22 8.96
N GLU A 20 -37.36 7.41 9.55
CA GLU A 20 -38.01 8.62 9.03
C GLU A 20 -37.36 9.87 9.63
N GLY A 21 -37.09 10.86 8.79
CA GLY A 21 -36.17 11.96 9.08
C GLY A 21 -36.60 12.92 10.20
N ARG A 22 -35.73 13.10 11.19
CA ARG A 22 -35.39 14.36 11.88
C ARG A 22 -34.30 14.07 12.90
N ASP A 23 -33.30 14.96 12.99
CA ASP A 23 -32.29 14.93 14.05
C ASP A 23 -32.96 15.08 15.43
N THR A 24 -33.24 13.95 16.10
CA THR A 24 -33.52 13.93 17.53
C THR A 24 -32.21 13.75 18.28
N LEU A 25 -31.80 14.81 18.96
CA LEU A 25 -30.79 14.78 20.02
C LEU A 25 -30.98 13.55 20.91
N ALA A 26 -29.98 12.68 20.96
CA ALA A 26 -29.91 11.63 21.96
C ALA A 26 -29.88 12.30 23.35
N GLN A 27 -30.97 12.17 24.10
CA GLN A 27 -31.02 12.55 25.50
C GLN A 27 -30.49 11.39 26.35
N CYS A 28 -29.41 11.62 27.09
CA CYS A 28 -28.97 10.72 28.14
C CYS A 28 -30.01 10.77 29.28
N ALA A 29 -30.67 9.65 29.57
CA ALA A 29 -31.47 9.48 30.78
C ALA A 29 -30.57 8.98 31.94
N PRO A 30 -30.79 9.43 33.19
CA PRO A 30 -29.98 9.00 34.33
C PRO A 30 -30.32 7.56 34.74
N VAL A 31 -29.29 6.73 34.94
CA VAL A 31 -29.40 5.41 35.62
C VAL A 31 -28.83 5.57 37.03
N PRO A 32 -29.43 4.99 38.08
CA PRO A 32 -28.93 5.12 39.45
C PRO A 32 -27.52 4.56 39.60
N ALA A 33 -26.60 5.38 40.12
CA ALA A 33 -25.23 4.99 40.42
C ALA A 33 -25.17 4.15 41.71
N LEU A 34 -24.44 3.02 41.66
CA LEU A 34 -24.02 2.27 42.84
C LEU A 34 -22.81 2.96 43.48
N LEU A 35 -22.91 3.22 44.79
CA LEU A 35 -21.89 3.83 45.63
C LEU A 35 -20.65 2.92 45.78
N ASN A 36 -19.45 3.48 45.66
CA ASN A 36 -18.20 2.83 46.09
C ASN A 36 -17.80 3.37 47.48
N PRO A 37 -17.04 2.63 48.32
CA PRO A 37 -16.92 2.88 49.76
C PRO A 37 -15.94 4.01 50.16
N LEU A 38 -15.56 4.87 49.21
CA LEU A 38 -14.70 6.04 49.44
C LEU A 38 -15.51 7.27 49.07
N GLY A 39 -16.18 7.87 50.04
CA GLY A 39 -17.16 8.95 49.88
C GLY A 39 -16.58 10.25 49.28
N THR A 40 -16.35 10.28 47.97
CA THR A 40 -16.08 11.51 47.22
C THR A 40 -17.00 11.56 46.01
N GLN A 41 -17.94 12.51 46.05
CA GLN A 41 -18.95 12.73 45.03
C GLN A 41 -18.36 13.65 43.93
N LEU A 42 -18.03 13.10 42.76
CA LEU A 42 -17.76 13.94 41.58
C LEU A 42 -19.11 14.32 40.95
N VAL A 43 -19.64 15.46 41.40
CA VAL A 43 -20.79 16.12 40.78
C VAL A 43 -20.28 16.84 39.53
N PHE A 44 -20.71 16.41 38.35
CA PHE A 44 -20.54 17.20 37.12
C PHE A 44 -21.68 18.22 37.04
N PRO A 45 -21.41 19.54 37.06
CA PRO A 45 -22.45 20.52 36.85
C PRO A 45 -22.83 20.54 35.36
N CYS A 46 -24.05 20.13 35.05
CA CYS A 46 -24.72 20.51 33.81
C CYS A 46 -25.15 21.98 33.94
N GLY A 47 -24.38 22.90 33.37
CA GLY A 47 -24.75 24.31 33.35
C GLY A 47 -23.60 25.25 33.06
N ALA A 48 -23.23 25.38 31.79
CA ALA A 48 -22.57 26.58 31.29
C ALA A 48 -23.06 26.84 29.86
N ASN A 49 -23.95 27.83 29.72
CA ASN A 49 -24.23 28.49 28.45
C ASN A 49 -22.95 29.24 28.03
N ALA A 50 -22.06 28.58 27.32
CA ALA A 50 -21.11 29.26 26.47
C ALA A 50 -21.79 29.46 25.12
N MET A 51 -22.16 30.72 24.80
CA MET A 51 -22.29 31.12 23.40
C MET A 51 -20.89 31.06 22.77
N ALA A 52 -20.46 29.84 22.44
CA ALA A 52 -19.29 29.64 21.60
C ALA A 52 -19.73 29.97 20.17
N SER A 53 -19.25 31.10 19.68
CA SER A 53 -19.33 31.48 18.27
C SER A 53 -19.03 30.26 17.41
N ASN A 54 -19.95 29.95 16.48
CA ASN A 54 -19.91 28.77 15.63
C ASN A 54 -18.86 28.96 14.52
N SER A 55 -17.59 29.15 14.90
CA SER A 55 -16.47 28.92 14.01
C SER A 55 -16.21 27.42 14.01
N PHE A 56 -16.98 26.71 13.19
CA PHE A 56 -16.51 25.44 12.62
C PHE A 56 -15.17 25.75 11.95
N LEU A 57 -14.07 25.47 12.64
CA LEU A 57 -12.78 25.37 11.97
C LEU A 57 -12.89 24.15 11.06
N VAL A 58 -13.27 24.39 9.81
CA VAL A 58 -13.02 23.45 8.74
C VAL A 58 -11.51 23.24 8.76
N ALA A 59 -11.06 22.17 9.39
CA ALA A 59 -9.69 21.73 9.32
C ALA A 59 -9.40 21.57 7.83
N LYS A 60 -8.68 22.53 7.26
CA LYS A 60 -8.31 22.55 5.85
C LYS A 60 -7.48 21.30 5.65
N GLN A 61 -8.10 20.24 5.13
CA GLN A 61 -7.41 18.98 4.89
C GLN A 61 -6.15 19.33 4.09
N PRO A 62 -4.97 18.83 4.51
CA PRO A 62 -3.75 19.11 3.78
C PRO A 62 -3.96 18.73 2.32
N PRO A 63 -3.46 19.53 1.36
CA PRO A 63 -3.68 19.29 -0.06
C PRO A 63 -3.24 17.86 -0.39
N ARG A 64 -4.17 17.03 -0.86
CA ARG A 64 -3.89 15.64 -1.22
C ARG A 64 -3.10 15.62 -2.52
N HIS A 65 -1.83 15.28 -2.44
CA HIS A 65 -0.99 15.11 -3.62
C HIS A 65 -1.31 13.77 -4.31
N LYS A 66 -1.07 13.70 -5.63
CA LYS A 66 -1.29 12.47 -6.42
C LYS A 66 -0.55 11.29 -5.79
N CYS A 67 -1.21 10.14 -5.73
CA CYS A 67 -0.72 8.92 -5.07
C CYS A 67 -0.42 9.07 -3.57
N GLY A 68 -0.84 10.17 -2.94
CA GLY A 68 -0.51 10.45 -1.54
C GLY A 68 0.98 10.76 -1.32
N ASN A 69 1.68 11.23 -2.36
CA ASN A 69 3.09 11.62 -2.25
C ASN A 69 3.26 12.80 -1.27
N GLN A 70 4.44 12.96 -0.68
CA GLN A 70 4.73 14.07 0.23
C GLN A 70 4.70 15.45 -0.45
N ARG A 71 4.94 15.49 -1.77
CA ARG A 71 5.01 16.72 -2.57
C ARG A 71 4.33 16.53 -3.92
N SER A 72 3.80 17.61 -4.48
CA SER A 72 3.28 17.63 -5.86
C SER A 72 4.41 17.53 -6.88
N CYS A 73 4.15 16.83 -7.98
CA CYS A 73 5.07 16.80 -9.12
C CYS A 73 4.99 18.06 -9.99
N PRO A 74 6.13 18.53 -10.54
CA PRO A 74 6.16 19.63 -11.49
C PRO A 74 5.50 19.26 -12.82
N GLN A 75 5.27 20.26 -13.66
CA GLN A 75 4.68 20.06 -14.99
C GLN A 75 5.58 19.15 -15.85
N ASN A 76 4.96 18.30 -16.68
CA ASN A 76 5.65 17.29 -17.51
C ASN A 76 6.34 16.15 -16.73
N TYR A 77 5.94 15.91 -15.48
CA TYR A 77 6.32 14.71 -14.74
C TYR A 77 5.06 13.90 -14.40
N PHE A 78 5.25 12.59 -14.28
CA PHE A 78 4.24 11.69 -13.75
C PHE A 78 4.54 11.36 -12.29
N ALA A 79 3.52 11.47 -11.44
CA ALA A 79 3.57 11.02 -10.06
C ALA A 79 3.44 9.50 -9.99
N PHE A 80 4.26 8.88 -9.16
CA PHE A 80 4.16 7.46 -8.87
C PHE A 80 4.41 7.17 -7.39
N LYS A 81 3.90 6.02 -6.94
CA LYS A 81 4.22 5.42 -5.65
C LYS A 81 4.22 3.90 -5.80
N ILE A 82 5.31 3.27 -5.40
CA ILE A 82 5.50 1.81 -5.44
C ILE A 82 5.74 1.34 -4.02
N THR A 83 4.97 0.35 -3.59
CA THR A 83 5.14 -0.33 -2.31
C THR A 83 5.33 -1.81 -2.58
N SER A 84 6.42 -2.38 -2.06
CA SER A 84 6.63 -3.85 -2.07
C SER A 84 5.65 -4.56 -1.14
N GLY A 85 5.65 -5.90 -1.15
CA GLY A 85 4.90 -6.68 -0.17
C GLY A 85 5.55 -6.69 1.22
N ALA A 86 4.73 -6.86 2.25
CA ALA A 86 5.19 -7.19 3.59
C ALA A 86 5.09 -8.70 3.82
N ALA A 87 6.25 -9.35 3.79
CA ALA A 87 6.38 -10.79 3.78
C ALA A 87 5.48 -11.42 2.68
N ASN A 88 4.69 -12.42 3.04
CA ASN A 88 3.69 -13.07 2.20
C ASN A 88 2.24 -12.68 2.58
N VAL A 89 2.04 -11.74 3.50
CA VAL A 89 0.71 -11.42 4.07
C VAL A 89 0.10 -10.18 3.43
N VAL A 90 0.87 -9.11 3.32
CA VAL A 90 0.40 -7.87 2.68
C VAL A 90 1.04 -7.77 1.31
N GLY A 91 0.22 -7.80 0.28
CA GLY A 91 0.68 -7.67 -1.09
C GLY A 91 1.11 -6.25 -1.48
N PRO A 92 1.85 -6.10 -2.59
CA PRO A 92 2.38 -4.83 -3.04
C PRO A 92 1.29 -3.90 -3.57
N SER A 93 1.64 -2.62 -3.74
CA SER A 93 0.79 -1.65 -4.39
C SER A 93 1.58 -0.78 -5.39
N ILE A 94 0.96 -0.47 -6.53
CA ILE A 94 1.54 0.42 -7.54
C ILE A 94 0.50 1.48 -7.90
N CYS A 95 0.80 2.73 -7.60
CA CYS A 95 0.04 3.91 -7.99
C CYS A 95 0.79 4.72 -9.04
N PHE A 96 0.05 5.18 -10.06
CA PHE A 96 0.57 6.05 -11.11
C PHE A 96 -0.48 7.09 -11.49
N GLU A 97 -0.10 8.36 -11.48
CA GLU A 97 -1.01 9.49 -11.77
C GLU A 97 -2.32 9.44 -10.98
N ASP A 98 -2.21 9.20 -9.67
CA ASP A 98 -3.31 9.09 -8.69
C ASP A 98 -4.23 7.87 -8.88
N LYS A 99 -3.85 6.94 -9.76
CA LYS A 99 -4.59 5.70 -9.99
C LYS A 99 -3.81 4.53 -9.42
N ILE A 100 -4.39 3.84 -8.45
CA ILE A 100 -3.89 2.55 -7.97
C ILE A 100 -4.18 1.52 -9.05
N ILE A 101 -3.13 1.00 -9.71
CA ILE A 101 -3.26 0.05 -10.81
C ILE A 101 -3.13 -1.39 -10.32
N MET A 102 -2.17 -1.66 -9.43
CA MET A 102 -1.97 -2.98 -8.82
C MET A 102 -2.11 -2.86 -7.31
N SER A 103 -2.92 -3.73 -6.69
CA SER A 103 -3.06 -3.83 -5.23
C SER A 103 -3.80 -5.10 -4.81
N SER A 104 -3.66 -5.47 -3.53
CA SER A 104 -4.43 -6.58 -2.94
C SER A 104 -5.95 -6.38 -3.09
N VAL A 105 -6.44 -5.14 -2.93
CA VAL A 105 -7.87 -4.81 -3.06
C VAL A 105 -8.37 -5.03 -4.50
N LYS A 106 -7.51 -4.85 -5.49
CA LYS A 106 -7.84 -5.11 -6.91
C LYS A 106 -7.72 -6.59 -7.29
N ASN A 107 -7.24 -7.45 -6.39
CA ASN A 107 -7.01 -8.87 -6.62
C ASN A 107 -6.18 -9.15 -7.90
N ASN A 108 -5.19 -8.30 -8.17
CA ASN A 108 -4.38 -8.35 -9.39
C ASN A 108 -2.87 -8.30 -9.09
N ILE A 109 -2.49 -8.93 -7.99
CA ILE A 109 -1.12 -9.06 -7.51
C ILE A 109 -0.83 -10.52 -7.14
N GLY A 110 0.43 -10.90 -7.08
CA GLY A 110 0.83 -12.23 -6.64
C GLY A 110 2.31 -12.31 -6.27
N ARG A 111 2.71 -13.45 -5.72
CA ARG A 111 4.11 -13.72 -5.34
C ARG A 111 5.05 -13.49 -6.52
N GLY A 112 6.26 -13.01 -6.22
CA GLY A 112 7.30 -12.73 -7.19
C GLY A 112 7.35 -11.27 -7.60
N LEU A 113 7.40 -11.03 -8.91
CA LEU A 113 7.49 -9.68 -9.48
C LEU A 113 6.14 -9.24 -10.04
N ASN A 114 5.67 -8.09 -9.56
CA ASN A 114 4.47 -7.41 -10.05
C ASN A 114 4.93 -6.24 -10.90
N ILE A 115 4.64 -6.28 -12.20
CA ILE A 115 5.20 -5.35 -13.18
C ILE A 115 4.08 -4.60 -13.90
N MET A 116 4.25 -3.28 -14.03
CA MET A 116 3.37 -2.41 -14.79
C MET A 116 4.16 -1.68 -15.88
N LEU A 117 3.62 -1.70 -17.11
CA LEU A 117 4.16 -0.99 -18.27
C LEU A 117 3.29 0.21 -18.60
N VAL A 118 3.90 1.37 -18.75
CA VAL A 118 3.22 2.63 -19.04
C VAL A 118 3.89 3.32 -20.23
N ASN A 119 3.10 3.93 -21.11
CA ASN A 119 3.64 4.76 -22.18
C ASN A 119 4.28 6.04 -21.61
N GLY A 120 5.57 6.25 -21.83
CA GLY A 120 6.31 7.37 -21.27
C GLY A 120 5.95 8.75 -21.85
N THR A 121 5.24 8.80 -22.98
CA THR A 121 4.81 10.06 -23.62
C THR A 121 3.41 10.47 -23.18
N ASN A 122 2.49 9.57 -22.85
CA ASN A 122 1.11 9.97 -22.49
C ASN A 122 0.62 9.41 -21.14
N GLY A 123 1.42 8.62 -20.45
CA GLY A 123 1.08 8.06 -19.14
C GLY A 123 0.00 6.98 -19.19
N LYS A 124 -0.40 6.48 -20.37
CA LYS A 124 -1.41 5.43 -20.48
C LYS A 124 -0.82 4.07 -20.11
N LEU A 125 -1.56 3.33 -19.29
CA LEU A 125 -1.28 1.94 -18.97
C LEU A 125 -1.27 1.11 -20.27
N LEU A 126 -0.21 0.32 -20.46
CA LEU A 126 -0.05 -0.57 -21.60
C LEU A 126 -0.35 -2.02 -21.21
N LYS A 127 0.26 -2.50 -20.13
CA LYS A 127 0.17 -3.90 -19.70
C LYS A 127 0.55 -4.02 -18.24
N THR A 128 -0.02 -5.02 -17.56
CA THR A 128 0.45 -5.48 -16.25
C THR A 128 0.83 -6.95 -16.33
N GLY A 129 1.68 -7.42 -15.43
CA GLY A 129 2.10 -8.81 -15.35
C GLY A 129 2.48 -9.20 -13.93
N ILE A 130 2.22 -10.45 -13.58
CA ILE A 130 2.57 -11.05 -12.30
C ILE A 130 3.41 -12.29 -12.63
N PHE A 131 4.60 -12.37 -12.05
CA PHE A 131 5.56 -13.43 -12.36
C PHE A 131 6.05 -14.07 -11.07
N ASP A 132 5.59 -15.29 -10.78
CA ASP A 132 6.03 -16.06 -9.62
C ASP A 132 7.50 -16.46 -9.79
N MET A 133 8.37 -15.81 -9.02
CA MET A 133 9.82 -16.02 -9.05
C MET A 133 10.28 -17.13 -8.11
N TYR A 134 9.37 -17.80 -7.40
CA TYR A 134 9.67 -18.93 -6.53
C TYR A 134 9.40 -20.28 -7.21
N SER A 135 8.16 -20.50 -7.65
CA SER A 135 7.73 -21.76 -8.29
C SER A 135 7.26 -21.61 -9.74
N GLY A 136 7.22 -20.39 -10.27
CA GLY A 136 6.76 -20.11 -11.62
C GLY A 136 7.80 -20.38 -12.70
N ASP A 137 7.35 -20.20 -13.95
CA ASP A 137 8.19 -20.30 -15.15
C ASP A 137 8.76 -18.93 -15.53
N ILE A 138 10.09 -18.80 -15.41
CA ILE A 138 10.82 -17.57 -15.73
C ILE A 138 10.72 -17.18 -17.21
N ASN A 139 10.44 -18.12 -18.12
CA ASN A 139 10.33 -17.81 -19.55
C ASN A 139 9.16 -16.87 -19.84
N LYS A 140 8.10 -16.89 -19.01
CA LYS A 140 6.98 -15.94 -19.12
C LYS A 140 7.42 -14.51 -18.85
N LEU A 141 8.28 -14.30 -17.84
CA LEU A 141 8.85 -12.99 -17.54
C LEU A 141 9.80 -12.54 -18.65
N ASP A 142 10.66 -13.43 -19.12
CA ASP A 142 11.58 -13.14 -20.21
C ASP A 142 10.86 -12.70 -21.50
N ALA A 143 9.82 -13.44 -21.91
CA ALA A 143 8.99 -13.06 -23.06
C ALA A 143 8.32 -11.69 -22.84
N PHE A 144 7.75 -11.45 -21.65
CA PHE A 144 7.15 -10.15 -21.32
C PHE A 144 8.13 -8.99 -21.40
N LEU A 145 9.38 -9.17 -20.93
CA LEU A 145 10.41 -8.14 -20.96
C LEU A 145 10.97 -7.88 -22.37
N GLN A 146 10.89 -8.86 -23.27
CA GLN A 146 11.30 -8.72 -24.67
C GLN A 146 10.31 -7.86 -25.48
N GLU A 147 9.02 -7.90 -25.15
CA GLU A 147 7.97 -7.13 -25.81
C GLU A 147 8.04 -5.62 -25.52
N ILE A 148 8.83 -5.19 -24.54
CA ILE A 148 8.89 -3.79 -24.09
C ILE A 148 9.56 -2.91 -25.16
N LYS A 149 8.77 -2.00 -25.71
CA LYS A 149 9.20 -1.00 -26.70
C LYS A 149 9.92 0.18 -26.05
N VAL A 150 10.85 0.79 -26.79
CA VAL A 150 11.55 2.01 -26.37
C VAL A 150 10.56 3.12 -26.02
N GLY A 151 10.82 3.85 -24.92
CA GLY A 151 9.91 4.88 -24.39
C GLY A 151 8.82 4.36 -23.46
N THR A 152 8.82 3.06 -23.14
CA THR A 152 7.96 2.48 -22.10
C THR A 152 8.60 2.63 -20.73
N ILE A 153 7.85 3.15 -19.77
CA ILE A 153 8.19 3.16 -18.33
C ILE A 153 7.77 1.83 -17.74
N VAL A 154 8.64 1.25 -16.89
CA VAL A 154 8.47 -0.04 -16.24
C VAL A 154 8.51 0.17 -14.74
N LEU A 155 7.43 -0.16 -14.04
CA LEU A 155 7.35 -0.14 -12.58
C LEU A 155 7.29 -1.58 -12.07
N VAL A 156 8.06 -1.87 -11.03
CA VAL A 156 8.21 -3.22 -10.47
C VAL A 156 8.08 -3.15 -8.95
N ALA A 157 7.28 -4.06 -8.38
CA ALA A 157 7.20 -4.30 -6.94
C ALA A 157 7.37 -5.80 -6.64
N SER A 158 8.26 -6.13 -5.71
CA SER A 158 8.42 -7.50 -5.19
C SER A 158 7.29 -7.89 -4.23
N TYR A 159 6.98 -9.17 -4.17
CA TYR A 159 6.12 -9.77 -3.14
C TYR A 159 6.62 -11.16 -2.76
N ASP A 160 6.84 -11.40 -1.47
CA ASP A 160 7.36 -12.63 -0.89
C ASP A 160 8.79 -12.99 -1.35
N ASP A 161 9.00 -13.41 -2.61
CA ASP A 161 10.33 -13.74 -3.13
C ASP A 161 10.50 -13.31 -4.60
N PRO A 162 11.38 -12.34 -4.92
CA PRO A 162 11.62 -11.90 -6.29
C PRO A 162 12.75 -12.66 -7.02
N ALA A 163 13.50 -13.55 -6.36
CA ALA A 163 14.84 -13.91 -6.83
C ALA A 163 15.11 -15.41 -7.08
N THR A 164 14.37 -16.36 -6.48
CA THR A 164 14.76 -17.79 -6.52
C THR A 164 14.96 -18.33 -7.95
N LYS A 165 14.12 -17.93 -8.90
CA LYS A 165 14.22 -18.32 -10.31
C LYS A 165 15.02 -17.35 -11.17
N MET A 166 15.46 -16.21 -10.64
CA MET A 166 16.15 -15.15 -11.39
C MET A 166 17.40 -15.69 -12.09
N ASN A 167 17.59 -15.33 -13.36
CA ASN A 167 18.73 -15.77 -14.15
C ASN A 167 19.44 -14.60 -14.85
N ALA A 168 20.65 -14.86 -15.36
CA ALA A 168 21.47 -13.82 -16.00
C ALA A 168 20.78 -13.14 -17.20
N LYS A 169 19.92 -13.86 -17.93
CA LYS A 169 19.18 -13.31 -19.08
C LYS A 169 18.20 -12.25 -18.62
N VAL A 170 17.33 -12.57 -17.66
CA VAL A 170 16.34 -11.65 -17.09
C VAL A 170 17.01 -10.49 -16.36
N GLN A 171 18.09 -10.76 -15.62
CA GLN A 171 18.90 -9.69 -15.01
C GLN A 171 19.38 -8.69 -16.07
N ALA A 172 19.91 -9.16 -17.19
CA ALA A 172 20.34 -8.27 -18.28
C ALA A 172 19.17 -7.47 -18.89
N HIS A 173 17.93 -7.97 -18.87
CA HIS A 173 16.77 -7.17 -19.26
C HIS A 173 16.57 -5.98 -18.31
N PHE A 174 16.54 -6.22 -17.00
CA PHE A 174 16.37 -5.15 -16.02
C PHE A 174 17.54 -4.17 -15.97
N GLU A 175 18.78 -4.63 -16.17
CA GLU A 175 19.93 -3.74 -16.28
C GLU A 175 19.79 -2.76 -17.44
N ARG A 176 19.30 -3.22 -18.60
CA ARG A 176 18.99 -2.36 -19.77
C ARG A 176 17.80 -1.44 -19.55
N LEU A 177 16.96 -1.73 -18.56
CA LEU A 177 15.88 -0.82 -18.12
C LEU A 177 16.38 0.20 -17.09
N GLY A 178 17.62 0.07 -16.61
CA GLY A 178 18.26 1.01 -15.70
C GLY A 178 18.53 0.48 -14.29
N SER A 179 18.25 -0.80 -13.99
CA SER A 179 18.51 -1.36 -12.65
C SER A 179 20.01 -1.47 -12.34
N SER A 180 20.35 -1.15 -11.09
CA SER A 180 21.67 -1.33 -10.49
C SER A 180 21.69 -2.50 -9.49
N HIS A 181 20.53 -2.86 -8.92
CA HIS A 181 20.43 -3.88 -7.87
C HIS A 181 20.03 -5.27 -8.37
N VAL A 182 19.49 -5.43 -9.58
CA VAL A 182 18.91 -6.72 -10.04
C VAL A 182 19.88 -7.91 -9.95
N ARG A 183 21.19 -7.70 -10.15
CA ARG A 183 22.20 -8.76 -10.01
C ARG A 183 22.44 -9.20 -8.57
N LYS A 184 22.09 -8.36 -7.60
CA LYS A 184 22.29 -8.60 -6.17
C LYS A 184 21.04 -9.16 -5.49
N LEU A 185 19.90 -9.22 -6.20
CA LEU A 185 18.66 -9.71 -5.63
C LEU A 185 18.81 -11.17 -5.21
N GLY A 186 18.55 -11.40 -3.93
CA GLY A 186 18.53 -12.71 -3.28
C GLY A 186 17.14 -13.10 -2.80
N PHE A 187 17.08 -14.32 -2.26
CA PHE A 187 15.85 -14.94 -1.75
C PHE A 187 15.15 -14.05 -0.73
N ARG A 188 13.89 -13.67 -1.02
CA ARG A 188 13.03 -12.80 -0.20
C ARG A 188 13.56 -11.40 0.06
N ASP A 189 14.50 -10.92 -0.74
CA ASP A 189 14.82 -9.51 -0.74
C ASP A 189 13.58 -8.70 -1.12
N ASN A 190 13.42 -7.50 -0.55
CA ASN A 190 12.43 -6.55 -1.03
C ASN A 190 13.08 -5.61 -2.06
N TRP A 191 12.34 -5.36 -3.14
CA TRP A 191 12.83 -4.56 -4.25
C TRP A 191 11.67 -3.81 -4.90
N VAL A 192 11.86 -2.50 -5.06
CA VAL A 192 10.99 -1.64 -5.87
C VAL A 192 11.84 -0.91 -6.89
N PHE A 193 11.35 -0.83 -8.12
CA PHE A 193 12.12 -0.30 -9.23
C PHE A 193 11.21 0.41 -10.22
N LEU A 194 11.63 1.59 -10.66
CA LEU A 194 11.08 2.26 -11.81
C LEU A 194 12.21 2.48 -12.81
N GLY A 195 12.05 1.97 -14.03
CA GLY A 195 12.99 2.17 -15.12
C GLY A 195 12.28 2.51 -16.42
N ALA A 196 13.03 2.62 -17.51
CA ALA A 196 12.46 2.79 -18.83
C ALA A 196 13.32 2.17 -19.92
N LYS A 197 12.66 1.69 -20.98
CA LYS A 197 13.35 1.11 -22.13
C LYS A 197 13.98 2.21 -22.99
N GLY A 198 15.29 2.11 -23.22
CA GLY A 198 16.07 3.08 -24.00
C GLY A 198 16.80 4.12 -23.14
N MET A 199 16.81 3.95 -21.82
CA MET A 199 17.66 4.76 -20.94
C MET A 199 19.14 4.44 -21.16
N LYS A 200 19.96 5.49 -21.13
CA LYS A 200 21.44 5.37 -21.20
C LYS A 200 22.07 5.19 -19.82
N ASN A 201 21.44 5.76 -18.79
CA ASN A 201 21.95 5.79 -17.42
C ASN A 201 21.13 4.86 -16.52
N LYS A 202 21.65 4.59 -15.33
CA LYS A 202 20.92 3.91 -14.27
C LYS A 202 19.73 4.75 -13.80
N SER A 203 18.68 4.08 -13.35
CA SER A 203 17.51 4.77 -12.81
C SER A 203 17.83 5.33 -11.43
N PRO A 204 17.40 6.57 -11.12
CA PRO A 204 17.44 7.09 -9.75
C PRO A 204 16.32 6.50 -8.88
N PHE A 205 15.38 5.74 -9.46
CA PHE A 205 14.22 5.20 -8.76
C PHE A 205 14.38 3.69 -8.57
N GLU A 206 15.20 3.31 -7.60
CA GLU A 206 15.40 1.92 -7.23
C GLU A 206 15.77 1.81 -5.75
N GLU A 207 15.01 1.00 -5.01
CA GLU A 207 15.30 0.69 -3.61
C GLU A 207 15.33 -0.82 -3.40
N HIS A 208 16.22 -1.28 -2.53
CA HIS A 208 16.46 -2.69 -2.24
C HIS A 208 16.78 -2.88 -0.75
N ILE A 209 16.14 -3.86 -0.12
CA ILE A 209 16.50 -4.34 1.22
C ILE A 209 16.78 -5.83 1.13
N LYS A 210 17.99 -6.20 1.52
CA LYS A 210 18.41 -7.59 1.59
C LYS A 210 17.70 -8.30 2.74
N ASN A 211 17.29 -9.54 2.50
CA ASN A 211 16.88 -10.47 3.53
C ASN A 211 18.09 -10.86 4.41
N ASP A 212 18.07 -10.43 5.67
CA ASP A 212 19.10 -10.75 6.66
C ASP A 212 18.43 -11.02 8.02
N ARG A 213 18.68 -12.22 8.57
CA ARG A 213 18.10 -12.65 9.85
C ARG A 213 18.35 -11.68 11.01
N LYS A 214 19.41 -10.88 10.96
CA LYS A 214 19.76 -9.92 12.02
C LYS A 214 19.01 -8.59 11.92
N THR A 215 18.62 -8.17 10.72
CA THR A 215 18.02 -6.85 10.46
C THR A 215 16.58 -6.92 9.98
N ASN A 216 16.07 -8.12 9.70
CA ASN A 216 14.71 -8.33 9.24
C ASN A 216 13.69 -7.83 10.27
N LYS A 217 12.68 -7.12 9.77
CA LYS A 217 11.52 -6.69 10.56
C LYS A 217 10.53 -7.82 10.81
N TYR A 218 10.43 -8.78 9.88
CA TYR A 218 9.55 -9.94 9.98
C TYR A 218 10.37 -11.23 10.09
N ASP A 219 9.76 -12.31 10.56
CA ASP A 219 10.43 -13.60 10.68
C ASP A 219 10.78 -14.20 9.31
N GLY A 220 11.98 -13.92 8.81
CA GLY A 220 12.47 -14.39 7.52
C GLY A 220 12.15 -13.50 6.31
N TRP A 221 11.67 -12.27 6.53
CA TRP A 221 11.50 -11.25 5.48
C TRP A 221 11.92 -9.85 5.96
N PRO A 222 12.52 -9.02 5.09
CA PRO A 222 12.85 -7.64 5.39
C PRO A 222 11.60 -6.74 5.49
N GLU A 223 11.79 -5.50 5.96
CA GLU A 223 10.73 -4.49 5.97
C GLU A 223 10.21 -4.19 4.55
N MET A 224 8.94 -3.79 4.48
CA MET A 224 8.30 -3.30 3.27
C MET A 224 8.95 -2.00 2.79
N LEU A 225 9.39 -1.99 1.54
CA LEU A 225 9.84 -0.79 0.85
C LEU A 225 8.69 0.04 0.31
N GLU A 226 8.84 1.35 0.41
CA GLU A 226 8.01 2.35 -0.25
C GLU A 226 8.92 3.34 -0.99
N MET A 227 8.62 3.58 -2.27
CA MET A 227 9.31 4.55 -3.09
C MET A 227 8.29 5.39 -3.84
N GLU A 228 8.35 6.70 -3.63
CA GLU A 228 7.51 7.68 -4.30
C GLU A 228 8.36 8.69 -5.05
N GLY A 229 7.78 9.32 -6.07
CA GLY A 229 8.49 10.35 -6.81
C GLY A 229 7.77 10.85 -8.04
N CYS A 230 8.55 11.57 -8.84
CA CYS A 230 8.12 12.20 -10.07
C CYS A 230 9.05 11.74 -11.19
N THR A 231 8.54 10.97 -12.15
CA THR A 231 9.33 10.55 -13.32
C THR A 231 9.09 11.50 -14.49
N PRO A 232 10.13 11.95 -15.21
CA PRO A 232 9.95 12.85 -16.33
C PRO A 232 9.14 12.18 -17.45
N ARG A 233 8.25 12.95 -18.06
CA ARG A 233 7.55 12.57 -19.28
C ARG A 233 8.55 12.57 -20.44
N LYS A 234 8.51 11.55 -21.29
CA LYS A 234 9.27 11.54 -22.53
C LYS A 234 8.69 12.64 -23.43
N MET A 235 9.51 13.65 -23.71
CA MET A 235 9.26 14.63 -24.77
C MET A 235 9.94 14.09 -26.04
N ASP A 236 9.21 14.10 -27.15
CA ASP A 236 9.74 13.66 -28.45
C ASP A 236 10.78 14.64 -29.01
#